data_AF-A0A532D576-F1
#
_entry.id   AF-A0A532D576-F1
#
_cell.length_a   1.000
_cell.length_b   1.000
_cell.length_c   1.000
_cell.angle_alpha   90.00
_cell.angle_beta   90.00
_cell.angle_gamma   90.00
#
_symmetry.space_group_name_H-M   'P 1'
#
loop_
_entity.id
_entity.type
_entity.pdbx_description
1 polymer ?
#
loop_
_entity_poly.entity_id
_entity_poly.type
_entity_poly.pdbx_seq_one_letter_code
_entity_poly.pdbx_strand_id
1 'polypeptide(L)'
;MSLVDTIKNAFVPIHREGYPFIAAFGAATLFLGYFSSTLFWIGFILTAWCAYFFRDPERVTPIDDRLVVSPADGIVSAVGPA
;
A
#
# COMPACT_ATOMS: atom_id res chain seq x y z
N MET A 1 -26.60 -1.49 -3.81
CA MET A 1 -25.20 -1.02 -3.85
C MET A 1 -25.19 0.24 -4.69
N SER A 2 -24.85 1.40 -4.12
CA SER A 2 -24.83 2.65 -4.89
C SER A 2 -23.53 2.75 -5.68
N LEU A 3 -23.52 3.57 -6.74
CA LEU A 3 -22.30 3.86 -7.51
C LEU A 3 -21.17 4.40 -6.60
N VAL A 4 -21.56 5.14 -5.56
CA VAL A 4 -20.65 5.73 -4.58
C VAL A 4 -19.98 4.65 -3.71
N ASP A 5 -20.71 3.61 -3.32
CA ASP A 5 -20.16 2.51 -2.51
C ASP A 5 -19.13 1.70 -3.31
N THR A 6 -19.40 1.47 -4.60
CA THR A 6 -18.46 0.80 -5.51
C THR A 6 -17.16 1.59 -5.66
N ILE A 7 -17.25 2.92 -5.83
CA ILE A 7 -16.07 3.79 -5.95
C ILE A 7 -15.28 3.81 -4.64
N LYS A 8 -15.96 3.91 -3.49
CA LYS A 8 -15.29 3.89 -2.18
C LYS A 8 -14.55 2.58 -1.92
N ASN A 9 -15.17 1.45 -2.26
CA ASN A 9 -14.53 0.13 -2.11
C ASN A 9 -13.35 -0.08 -3.07
N ALA A 10 -13.22 0.73 -4.13
CA ALA A 10 -12.04 0.71 -4.99
C ALA A 10 -10.82 1.40 -4.34
N PHE A 11 -11.02 2.29 -3.38
CA PHE A 11 -9.94 2.97 -2.67
C PHE A 11 -9.54 2.20 -1.41
N VAL A 12 -8.38 1.56 -1.48
CA VAL A 12 -7.78 0.86 -0.35
C VAL A 12 -7.27 1.89 0.67
N PRO A 13 -7.56 1.74 1.98
CA PRO A 13 -7.06 2.65 3.00
C PRO A 13 -5.53 2.56 3.11
N ILE A 14 -4.93 3.61 3.66
CA ILE A 14 -3.47 3.71 3.84
C ILE A 14 -3.12 3.31 5.27
N HIS A 15 -2.07 2.53 5.44
CA HIS A 15 -1.52 2.16 6.73
C HIS A 15 -1.05 3.41 7.49
N ARG A 16 -1.32 3.47 8.80
CA ARG A 16 -1.06 4.68 9.61
C ARG A 16 0.41 5.10 9.58
N GLU A 17 1.32 4.14 9.61
CA GLU A 17 2.77 4.37 9.53
C GLU A 17 3.24 4.86 8.15
N GLY A 18 2.39 4.78 7.12
CA GLY A 18 2.70 5.27 5.78
C GLY A 18 2.60 6.79 5.64
N TYR A 19 1.75 7.45 6.44
CA TYR A 19 1.51 8.89 6.31
C TYR A 19 2.76 9.77 6.47
N PRO A 20 3.67 9.53 7.44
CA PRO A 20 4.92 10.29 7.54
C PRO A 20 5.79 10.19 6.28
N PHE A 21 5.90 9.00 5.68
CA PHE A 21 6.69 8.79 4.47
C PHE A 21 6.05 9.47 3.26
N ILE A 22 4.73 9.31 3.08
CA ILE A 22 4.00 9.95 1.99
C ILE A 22 4.10 11.48 2.10
N ALA A 23 4.01 12.03 3.31
CA ALA A 23 4.18 13.47 3.56
C ALA A 23 5.60 13.94 3.21
N ALA A 24 6.63 13.17 3.57
CA ALA A 24 8.02 13.48 3.22
C ALA A 24 8.24 13.45 1.70
N PHE A 25 7.73 12.44 1.00
CA PHE A 25 7.77 12.36 -0.47
C PHE A 25 7.00 13.53 -1.12
N GLY A 26 5.83 13.88 -0.60
CA GLY A 26 5.05 15.02 -1.07
C GLY A 26 5.78 16.35 -0.88
N ALA A 27 6.38 16.58 0.28
CA ALA A 27 7.17 17.77 0.56
C ALA A 27 8.39 17.88 -0.36
N ALA A 28 9.12 16.77 -0.56
CA ALA A 28 10.24 16.70 -1.49
C ALA A 28 9.79 16.97 -2.94
N THR A 29 8.65 16.44 -3.35
CA THR A 29 8.07 16.66 -4.68
C THR A 29 7.76 18.12 -4.93
N LEU A 30 7.14 18.81 -3.97
CA LEU A 30 6.84 20.24 -4.07
C LEU A 30 8.12 21.08 -4.10
N PHE A 31 9.08 20.75 -3.23
CA PHE A 31 10.38 21.43 -3.18
C PHE A 31 11.15 21.30 -4.50
N LEU A 32 11.27 20.09 -5.05
CA LEU A 32 11.94 19.86 -6.33
C LEU A 32 11.16 20.46 -7.50
N GLY A 33 9.82 20.43 -7.43
CA GLY A 33 8.94 20.99 -8.44
C GLY A 33 9.04 22.50 -8.57
N TYR A 34 9.45 23.20 -7.51
CA TYR A 34 9.74 24.64 -7.56
C TYR A 34 10.89 24.96 -8.54
N PHE A 35 11.87 24.06 -8.69
CA PHE A 35 13.02 24.28 -9.56
C PHE A 35 12.83 23.70 -10.98
N SER A 36 12.02 22.65 -11.14
CA SER A 36 11.82 21.99 -12.44
C SER A 36 10.50 21.23 -12.51
N SER A 37 9.74 21.47 -13.58
CA SER A 37 8.52 20.73 -13.88
C SER A 37 8.78 19.23 -14.12
N THR A 38 9.92 18.88 -14.71
CA THR A 38 10.30 17.47 -14.90
C THR A 38 10.52 16.77 -13.57
N LEU A 39 11.20 17.42 -12.61
CA LEU A 39 11.41 16.86 -11.28
C LEU A 39 10.12 16.76 -10.48
N PHE A 40 9.19 17.71 -10.64
CA PHE A 40 7.85 17.62 -10.05
C PHE A 40 7.15 16.32 -10.48
N TRP A 41 7.10 16.02 -11.77
CA TRP A 41 6.40 14.82 -12.26
C TRP A 41 7.04 13.53 -11.78
N ILE A 42 8.38 13.47 -11.73
CA ILE A 42 9.09 12.31 -11.17
C ILE A 42 8.74 12.15 -9.68
N GLY A 43 8.83 13.22 -8.89
CA GLY A 43 8.48 13.20 -7.47
C GLY A 43 7.02 12.83 -7.24
N PHE A 44 6.11 13.33 -8.09
CA PHE A 44 4.68 13.05 -8.00
C PHE A 44 4.39 11.56 -8.22
N ILE A 45 5.00 10.95 -9.24
CA ILE A 45 4.90 9.51 -9.49
C ILE A 45 5.44 8.72 -8.30
N LEU A 46 6.58 9.14 -7.73
CA LEU A 46 7.16 8.48 -6.55
C LEU A 46 6.29 8.63 -5.30
N THR A 47 5.65 9.79 -5.11
CA THR A 47 4.70 10.03 -4.01
C THR A 47 3.47 9.13 -4.16
N ALA A 48 2.93 9.00 -5.38
CA ALA A 48 1.83 8.10 -5.66
C ALA A 48 2.22 6.63 -5.45
N TRP A 49 3.43 6.22 -5.87
CA TRP A 49 3.97 4.89 -5.60
C TRP A 49 4.13 4.63 -4.10
N CYS A 50 4.66 5.60 -3.34
CA CYS A 50 4.77 5.52 -1.88
C CYS A 50 3.40 5.35 -1.22
N ALA A 51 2.40 6.14 -1.64
CA ALA A 51 1.02 5.98 -1.15
C ALA A 51 0.45 4.59 -1.44
N TYR A 52 0.68 4.06 -2.65
CA TYR A 52 0.23 2.72 -3.02
C TYR A 52 0.99 1.61 -2.30
N PHE A 53 2.27 1.79 -1.98
CA PHE A 53 3.06 0.83 -1.21
C PHE A 53 2.49 0.62 0.20
N PHE A 54 2.07 1.70 0.86
CA PHE A 54 1.47 1.66 2.20
C PHE A 54 -0.03 1.37 2.22
N ARG A 55 -0.63 0.94 1.12
CA ARG A 55 -2.03 0.50 1.12
C ARG A 55 -2.22 -0.70 2.05
N ASP A 56 -3.31 -0.70 2.80
CA ASP A 56 -3.61 -1.74 3.79
C ASP A 56 -5.04 -2.25 3.60
N PRO A 57 -5.27 -3.11 2.59
CA PRO A 57 -6.60 -3.68 2.36
C PRO A 57 -6.99 -4.61 3.49
N GLU A 58 -8.29 -4.72 3.73
CA GLU A 58 -8.83 -5.71 4.67
C GLU A 58 -8.47 -7.12 4.20
N ARG A 59 -7.83 -7.90 5.09
CA ARG A 59 -7.42 -9.28 4.83
C ARG A 59 -8.38 -10.22 5.55
N VAL A 60 -8.91 -11.21 4.85
CA VAL A 60 -9.79 -12.23 5.41
C VAL A 60 -9.05 -13.56 5.43
N THR A 61 -8.93 -14.19 6.60
CA THR A 61 -8.33 -15.51 6.76
C THR A 61 -9.41 -16.56 7.07
N PRO A 62 -9.28 -17.79 6.54
CA PRO A 62 -10.16 -18.88 6.94
C PRO A 62 -9.94 -19.28 8.41
N ILE A 63 -11.01 -19.62 9.12
CA ILE A 63 -11.00 -20.03 10.53
C ILE A 63 -11.51 -21.47 10.63
N ASP A 64 -10.65 -22.39 11.06
CA ASP A 64 -10.96 -23.81 11.31
C ASP A 64 -9.88 -24.41 12.23
N ASP A 65 -10.28 -25.25 13.18
CA ASP A 65 -9.38 -25.86 14.18
C ASP A 65 -8.32 -26.80 13.57
N ARG A 66 -8.49 -27.17 12.29
CA ARG A 66 -7.60 -28.06 11.54
C ARG A 66 -6.64 -27.32 10.63
N LEU A 67 -6.66 -25.98 10.61
CA LEU A 67 -5.84 -25.16 9.72
C LEU A 67 -4.70 -24.48 10.47
N VAL A 68 -3.52 -24.49 9.85
CA VAL A 68 -2.40 -23.58 10.17
C VAL A 68 -2.25 -22.65 8.96
N VAL A 69 -2.50 -21.35 9.15
CA VAL A 69 -2.47 -20.35 8.08
C VAL A 69 -1.14 -19.60 8.11
N SER A 70 -0.56 -19.33 6.93
CA SER A 70 0.66 -18.54 6.83
C SER A 70 0.44 -17.12 7.36
N PRO A 71 1.36 -16.57 8.17
CA PRO A 71 1.23 -15.21 8.69
C PRO A 71 1.50 -14.13 7.63
N ALA A 72 2.16 -14.48 6.52
CA ALA A 72 2.53 -13.56 5.45
C ALA A 72 2.63 -14.28 4.09
N ASP A 73 2.61 -13.50 3.01
CA ASP A 73 2.93 -13.98 1.66
C ASP A 73 4.43 -14.31 1.55
N GLY A 74 4.75 -15.36 0.81
CA GLY A 74 6.13 -15.79 0.64
C GLY A 74 6.23 -17.04 -0.23
N ILE A 75 7.43 -17.63 -0.28
CA ILE A 75 7.70 -18.86 -1.04
C ILE A 75 8.09 -19.95 -0.05
N VAL A 76 7.38 -21.08 -0.08
CA VAL A 76 7.77 -22.26 0.69
C VAL A 76 9.00 -22.88 0.03
N SER A 77 10.14 -22.87 0.72
CA SER A 77 11.40 -23.42 0.21
C SER A 77 11.57 -24.92 0.51
N ALA A 78 11.04 -25.39 1.63
CA ALA A 78 11.12 -26.78 2.06
C ALA A 78 9.98 -27.09 3.04
N VAL A 79 9.55 -28.34 3.06
CA VAL A 79 8.60 -28.88 4.04
C VAL A 79 9.19 -30.15 4.64
N GLY A 80 8.92 -30.37 5.93
CA GLY A 80 9.35 -31.56 6.66
C GLY A 80 8.17 -32.50 6.98
N PRO A 81 8.45 -33.67 7.59
CA PRO A 81 7.41 -34.52 8.16
C PRO A 81 6.54 -33.74 9.16
N ALA A 82 5.26 -34.09 9.21
CA ALA A 82 4.31 -33.57 10.20
C ALA A 82 4.63 -34.09 11.61
#